data_AF-A0A0S6XSR9-F1
#
_entry.id   AF-A0A0S6XSR9-F1
#
_cell.length_a   1.000
_cell.length_b   1.000
_cell.length_c   1.000
_cell.angle_alpha   90.00
_cell.angle_beta   90.00
_cell.angle_gamma   90.00
#
_symmetry.space_group_name_H-M   'P 1'
#
loop_
_entity.id
_entity.type
_entity.pdbx_description
1 polymer ?
#
loop_
_entity_poly.entity_id
_entity_poly.type
_entity_poly.pdbx_seq_one_letter_code
_entity_poly.pdbx_strand_id
1 'polypeptide(L)'
;MAASGVSSFLLFIEEENAIASKSTIDVQKAYRYLTVLLAIPLSLALHLTTEPIGNTTSSLNVRSVILWLNLASTAAVLSIQSSPLCYSPKRAGPPRTQKWLERISRHETFFQVLSVGIIGFLSFGLGIITYTSPWQVGAYMLASFMLVPEGGWGRFIGSVRYLQGYAHLHDVPVKHPAETKADHKQSGHSGVRQSKSYIIDAFRRRISPALRTTVNILVLPCFAIFWLSFLSSNFRPEADPPNPQLDSNYTALSELDVVMSMYNESPDLVRQTMASLQEIPSIAGTQPRLIIYSKREDVEAEGLKTAIGAAEVHVLSPVGGREAQTYLQHITTRWDDLATHTLFLPAYVQDLPNVLLRIEESFFANRTGMLSLSSVSGATTHCLSPGDRTGWEDKSGIVSRLYTQIYHHPCQDDTLVLLSYGHAFLASAQRIRGVDKTIYEGLNTALVDPQSWAHHDLYAKQGDSLEKPRLAGTIERMWPLLLQCNDARVADMCASLWSGSRRLGTERDCQCYDRE
;
A
#
# COMPACT_ATOMS: atom_id res chain seq x y z
N MET A 1 -25.30 7.73 -5.17
CA MET A 1 -25.60 9.13 -4.80
C MET A 1 -26.63 9.32 -3.68
N ALA A 2 -27.35 8.28 -3.21
CA ALA A 2 -28.34 8.44 -2.13
C ALA A 2 -27.78 8.43 -0.69
N ALA A 3 -26.51 8.07 -0.48
CA ALA A 3 -25.92 7.96 0.86
C ALA A 3 -25.32 9.28 1.40
N SER A 4 -24.90 10.21 0.53
CA SER A 4 -24.37 11.52 0.96
C SER A 4 -25.47 12.49 1.38
N GLY A 5 -26.67 12.38 0.82
CA GLY A 5 -27.82 13.23 1.15
C GLY A 5 -28.37 13.00 2.55
N VAL A 6 -28.35 11.76 3.05
CA VAL A 6 -28.87 11.41 4.38
C VAL A 6 -27.98 11.98 5.50
N SER A 7 -26.65 12.03 5.30
CA SER A 7 -25.72 12.60 6.29
C SER A 7 -25.83 14.12 6.39
N SER A 8 -26.00 14.82 5.26
CA SER A 8 -26.18 16.28 5.27
C SER A 8 -27.56 16.70 5.78
N PHE A 9 -28.60 15.92 5.48
CA PHE A 9 -29.96 16.18 5.96
C PHE A 9 -30.12 15.93 7.47
N LEU A 10 -29.46 14.91 8.02
CA LEU A 10 -29.44 14.66 9.47
C LEU A 10 -28.63 15.72 10.23
N LEU A 11 -27.53 16.20 9.66
CA LEU A 11 -26.75 17.30 10.25
C LEU A 11 -27.53 18.63 10.24
N PHE A 12 -28.30 18.90 9.17
CA PHE A 12 -29.12 20.11 9.07
C PHE A 12 -30.31 20.11 10.05
N ILE A 13 -30.99 18.97 10.23
CA ILE A 13 -32.08 18.83 11.21
C ILE A 13 -31.58 18.93 12.66
N GLU A 14 -30.37 18.47 12.97
CA GLU A 14 -29.79 18.68 14.31
C GLU A 14 -29.37 20.13 14.56
N GLU A 15 -28.91 20.84 13.52
CA GLU A 15 -28.50 22.24 13.65
C GLU A 15 -29.68 23.18 13.92
N GLU A 16 -30.82 22.98 13.24
CA GLU A 16 -32.05 23.75 13.50
C GLU A 16 -32.64 23.45 14.90
N ASN A 17 -32.60 22.19 15.34
CA ASN A 17 -33.07 21.81 16.67
C ASN A 17 -32.13 22.25 17.80
N ALA A 18 -30.82 22.37 17.54
CA ALA A 18 -29.83 22.87 18.49
C ALA A 18 -29.94 24.39 18.71
N ILE A 19 -30.47 25.14 17.74
CA ILE A 19 -30.73 26.59 17.86
C ILE A 19 -32.01 26.85 18.69
N ALA A 20 -33.00 25.95 18.63
CA ALA A 20 -34.28 26.11 19.33
C ALA A 20 -34.28 25.59 20.79
N SER A 21 -33.36 24.69 21.15
CA SER A 21 -33.31 24.05 22.46
C SER A 21 -32.11 24.53 23.29
N LYS A 22 -32.38 25.22 24.40
CA LYS A 22 -31.38 25.64 25.42
C LYS A 22 -30.71 24.47 26.17
N SER A 23 -30.72 23.27 25.60
CA SER A 23 -30.08 22.07 26.11
C SER A 23 -28.92 21.70 25.18
N THR A 24 -27.75 22.25 25.48
CA THR A 24 -26.44 21.73 25.04
C THR A 24 -26.15 20.39 25.72
N ILE A 25 -27.01 19.40 25.48
CA ILE A 25 -26.61 17.99 25.48
C ILE A 25 -26.23 17.73 24.01
N ASP A 26 -25.24 18.46 23.52
CA ASP A 26 -23.84 18.04 23.43
C ASP A 26 -23.68 17.10 22.23
N VAL A 27 -23.71 17.71 21.04
CA VAL A 27 -23.32 17.11 19.75
C VAL A 27 -21.99 16.34 19.88
N GLN A 28 -21.12 16.73 20.82
CA GLN A 28 -19.87 16.03 21.12
C GLN A 28 -20.07 14.72 21.88
N LYS A 29 -21.09 14.62 22.76
CA LYS A 29 -21.52 13.33 23.32
C LYS A 29 -22.16 12.45 22.25
N ALA A 30 -23.02 13.00 21.40
CA ALA A 30 -23.62 12.25 20.28
C ALA A 30 -22.53 11.67 19.37
N TYR A 31 -21.51 12.44 19.02
CA TYR A 31 -20.37 11.97 18.20
C TYR A 31 -19.47 10.96 18.93
N ARG A 32 -19.24 11.11 20.24
CA ARG A 32 -18.53 10.12 21.07
C ARG A 32 -19.28 8.79 21.16
N TYR A 33 -20.59 8.85 21.37
CA TYR A 33 -21.45 7.66 21.34
C TYR A 33 -21.44 7.04 19.95
N LEU A 34 -21.52 7.83 18.88
CA LEU A 34 -21.46 7.35 17.50
C LEU A 34 -20.14 6.64 17.19
N THR A 35 -19.00 7.20 17.63
CA THR A 35 -17.67 6.61 17.36
C THR A 35 -17.46 5.32 18.15
N VAL A 36 -17.83 5.28 19.44
CA VAL A 36 -17.67 4.09 20.28
C VAL A 36 -18.71 3.01 19.92
N LEU A 37 -19.96 3.40 19.65
CA LEU A 37 -21.04 2.48 19.29
C LEU A 37 -21.00 2.01 17.83
N LEU A 38 -20.32 2.71 16.90
CA LEU A 38 -20.16 2.22 15.53
C LEU A 38 -18.80 1.57 15.28
N ALA A 39 -17.69 2.11 15.81
CA ALA A 39 -16.36 1.55 15.52
C ALA A 39 -16.16 0.15 16.11
N ILE A 40 -16.76 -0.13 17.28
CA ILE A 40 -16.66 -1.43 17.95
C ILE A 40 -17.48 -2.50 17.18
N PRO A 41 -18.77 -2.29 16.85
CA PRO A 41 -19.53 -3.25 16.06
C PRO A 41 -19.06 -3.36 14.62
N LEU A 42 -18.57 -2.27 14.00
CA LEU A 42 -18.04 -2.32 12.62
C LEU A 42 -16.71 -3.08 12.57
N SER A 43 -15.83 -2.92 13.56
CA SER A 43 -14.62 -3.75 13.69
C SER A 43 -14.94 -5.21 13.99
N LEU A 44 -15.98 -5.47 14.81
CA LEU A 44 -16.45 -6.82 15.10
C LEU A 44 -17.08 -7.46 13.86
N ALA A 45 -17.87 -6.71 13.09
CA ALA A 45 -18.47 -7.16 11.84
C ALA A 45 -17.39 -7.44 10.78
N LEU A 46 -16.40 -6.55 10.62
CA LEU A 46 -15.25 -6.78 9.74
C LEU A 46 -14.41 -7.98 10.17
N HIS A 47 -14.28 -8.25 11.47
CA HIS A 47 -13.61 -9.44 11.98
C HIS A 47 -14.39 -10.72 11.67
N LEU A 48 -15.72 -10.68 11.80
CA LEU A 48 -16.61 -11.82 11.54
C LEU A 48 -16.82 -12.11 10.04
N THR A 49 -16.66 -11.11 9.16
CA THR A 49 -16.83 -11.28 7.71
C THR A 49 -15.54 -11.62 6.97
N THR A 50 -14.39 -11.61 7.65
CA THR A 50 -13.07 -11.86 7.02
C THR A 50 -12.49 -13.27 7.28
N GLU A 51 -13.21 -14.17 7.96
CA GLU A 51 -12.83 -15.58 7.99
C GLU A 51 -13.50 -16.38 6.87
N PRO A 52 -12.72 -17.02 5.97
CA PRO A 52 -13.15 -18.26 5.36
C PRO A 52 -12.92 -19.40 6.35
N ILE A 53 -13.94 -20.26 6.47
CA ILE A 53 -13.93 -21.50 7.26
C ILE A 53 -12.77 -22.38 6.79
N GLY A 54 -11.68 -22.41 7.56
CA GLY A 54 -10.50 -23.21 7.28
C GLY A 54 -9.69 -23.45 8.55
N ASN A 55 -9.83 -24.63 9.13
CA ASN A 55 -9.23 -25.07 10.39
C ASN A 55 -7.71 -24.79 10.47
N THR A 56 -7.30 -23.72 11.15
CA THR A 56 -6.01 -23.67 11.85
C THR A 56 -6.10 -22.81 13.11
N THR A 57 -5.36 -23.25 14.12
CA THR A 57 -5.41 -22.88 15.54
C THR A 57 -5.20 -21.39 15.84
N SER A 58 -6.10 -20.85 16.66
CA SER A 58 -6.03 -19.65 17.50
C SER A 58 -4.66 -18.95 17.63
N SER A 59 -4.29 -18.18 16.62
CA SER A 59 -3.38 -17.05 16.80
C SER A 59 -4.18 -15.79 16.55
N LEU A 60 -4.20 -14.88 17.52
CA LEU A 60 -4.79 -13.55 17.36
C LEU A 60 -4.23 -12.92 16.09
N ASN A 61 -5.08 -12.68 15.10
CA ASN A 61 -4.68 -12.06 13.84
C ASN A 61 -4.05 -10.69 14.15
N VAL A 62 -2.73 -10.63 14.02
CA VAL A 62 -1.90 -9.48 14.40
C VAL A 62 -2.36 -8.19 13.72
N ARG A 63 -2.94 -8.29 12.51
CA ARG A 63 -3.53 -7.14 11.80
C ARG A 63 -4.75 -6.57 12.51
N SER A 64 -5.62 -7.42 13.06
CA SER A 64 -6.80 -7.00 13.81
C SER A 64 -6.43 -6.29 15.10
N VAL A 65 -5.38 -6.77 15.79
CA VAL A 65 -4.87 -6.14 17.02
C VAL A 65 -4.25 -4.76 16.71
N ILE A 66 -3.51 -4.64 15.61
CA ILE A 66 -2.90 -3.37 15.19
C ILE A 66 -3.94 -2.37 14.68
N LEU A 67 -4.98 -2.83 13.98
CA LEU A 67 -6.11 -1.98 13.58
C LEU A 67 -6.85 -1.47 14.83
N TRP A 68 -7.09 -2.34 15.81
CA TRP A 68 -7.65 -1.97 17.11
C TRP A 68 -6.79 -0.95 17.86
N LEU A 69 -5.46 -1.14 17.88
CA LEU A 69 -4.54 -0.21 18.52
C LEU A 69 -4.53 1.17 17.84
N ASN A 70 -4.57 1.20 16.49
CA ASN A 70 -4.66 2.45 15.73
C ASN A 70 -6.02 3.15 15.89
N LEU A 71 -7.12 2.40 15.90
CA LEU A 71 -8.46 2.94 16.15
C LEU A 71 -8.58 3.45 17.59
N ALA A 72 -8.07 2.72 18.57
CA ALA A 72 -8.07 3.11 19.97
C ALA A 72 -7.16 4.32 20.23
N SER A 73 -5.98 4.40 19.60
CA SER A 73 -5.09 5.57 19.71
C SER A 73 -5.72 6.80 19.06
N THR A 74 -6.34 6.64 17.88
CA THR A 74 -7.05 7.73 17.18
C THR A 74 -8.27 8.17 17.98
N ALA A 75 -9.06 7.25 18.51
CA ALA A 75 -10.19 7.54 19.38
C ALA A 75 -9.73 8.23 20.68
N ALA A 76 -8.62 7.81 21.29
CA ALA A 76 -8.05 8.46 22.46
C ALA A 76 -7.58 9.89 22.16
N VAL A 77 -6.93 10.11 21.01
CA VAL A 77 -6.52 11.44 20.54
C VAL A 77 -7.73 12.35 20.30
N LEU A 78 -8.80 11.84 19.70
CA LEU A 78 -10.04 12.59 19.47
C LEU A 78 -10.86 12.82 20.75
N SER A 79 -10.77 11.91 21.73
CA SER A 79 -11.48 12.01 23.02
C SER A 79 -10.90 13.10 23.92
N ILE A 80 -9.60 13.33 23.81
CA ILE A 80 -8.86 14.36 24.55
C ILE A 80 -8.99 15.67 23.77
N GLN A 81 -10.01 16.45 24.13
CA GLN A 81 -10.52 17.70 23.51
C GLN A 81 -9.51 18.87 23.27
N SER A 82 -8.20 18.65 23.21
CA SER A 82 -7.22 19.72 22.99
C SER A 82 -6.38 19.47 21.75
N SER A 83 -6.84 20.01 20.63
CA SER A 83 -5.93 20.30 19.52
C SER A 83 -4.90 21.34 20.00
N PRO A 84 -3.58 21.06 19.92
CA PRO A 84 -2.56 22.04 20.28
C PRO A 84 -2.61 23.29 19.38
N LEU A 85 -3.28 23.22 18.22
CA LEU A 85 -3.46 24.33 17.29
C LEU A 85 -4.67 25.23 17.60
N CYS A 86 -5.61 24.76 18.43
CA CYS A 86 -6.82 25.52 18.81
C CYS A 86 -6.88 25.82 20.31
N TYR A 87 -5.73 25.90 20.99
CA TYR A 87 -5.71 26.44 22.36
C TYR A 87 -5.79 27.96 22.30
N SER A 88 -6.99 28.52 22.38
CA SER A 88 -7.21 29.96 22.61
C SER A 88 -7.36 30.20 24.12
N PRO A 89 -6.34 30.70 24.83
CA PRO A 89 -6.44 30.98 26.24
C PRO A 89 -7.06 32.37 26.41
N LYS A 90 -8.39 32.46 26.36
CA LYS A 90 -9.12 33.66 26.80
C LYS A 90 -10.26 33.32 27.76
N ARG A 91 -10.02 32.42 28.72
CA ARG A 91 -10.81 32.42 29.96
C ARG A 91 -9.92 32.86 31.11
N ALA A 92 -10.28 34.00 31.70
CA ALA A 92 -9.70 34.58 32.90
C ALA A 92 -9.98 33.67 34.11
N GLY A 93 -9.24 32.57 34.20
CA GLY A 93 -9.15 31.75 35.40
C GLY A 93 -8.00 32.24 36.29
N PRO A 94 -8.03 31.96 37.60
CA PRO A 94 -6.93 32.32 38.48
C PRO A 94 -5.61 31.68 37.99
N PRO A 95 -4.47 32.39 38.05
CA PRO A 95 -3.20 31.96 37.43
C PRO A 95 -2.68 30.59 37.92
N ARG A 96 -3.21 30.08 39.04
CA ARG A 96 -2.87 28.78 39.61
C ARG A 96 -3.54 27.61 38.88
N THR A 97 -4.74 27.78 38.35
CA THR A 97 -5.42 26.74 37.55
C THR A 97 -4.87 26.68 36.12
N GLN A 98 -4.47 27.82 35.54
CA GLN A 98 -3.85 27.87 34.22
C GLN A 98 -2.51 27.09 34.17
N LYS A 99 -1.62 27.30 35.15
CA LYS A 99 -0.36 26.54 35.27
C LYS A 99 -0.56 25.04 35.51
N TRP A 100 -1.69 24.63 36.08
CA TRP A 100 -2.02 23.22 36.31
C TRP A 100 -2.55 22.57 35.03
N LEU A 101 -3.44 23.26 34.30
CA LEU A 101 -3.95 22.83 32.99
C LEU A 101 -2.84 22.72 31.93
N GLU A 102 -1.89 23.66 31.90
CA GLU A 102 -0.70 23.57 31.02
C GLU A 102 0.22 22.40 31.33
N ARG A 103 0.23 21.89 32.58
CA ARG A 103 1.00 20.68 32.92
C ARG A 103 0.29 19.42 32.48
N ILE A 104 -1.03 19.37 32.63
CA ILE A 104 -1.83 18.21 32.23
C ILE A 104 -1.79 18.04 30.72
N SER A 105 -2.03 19.11 29.96
CA SER A 105 -1.96 19.08 28.50
C SER A 105 -0.59 18.60 28.00
N ARG A 106 0.51 19.06 28.61
CA ARG A 106 1.87 18.59 28.27
C ARG A 106 2.08 17.09 28.52
N HIS A 107 1.53 16.56 29.60
CA HIS A 107 1.63 15.12 29.87
C HIS A 107 0.78 14.31 28.89
N GLU A 108 -0.43 14.77 28.58
CA GLU A 108 -1.31 14.11 27.60
C GLU A 108 -0.67 14.03 26.22
N THR A 109 -0.11 15.13 25.71
CA THR A 109 0.55 15.09 24.40
C THR A 109 1.83 14.24 24.42
N PHE A 110 2.59 14.23 25.53
CA PHE A 110 3.74 13.33 25.67
C PHE A 110 3.32 11.85 25.62
N PHE A 111 2.23 11.47 26.30
CA PHE A 111 1.70 10.11 26.24
C PHE A 111 1.17 9.75 24.85
N GLN A 112 0.55 10.69 24.13
CA GLN A 112 0.11 10.48 22.75
C GLN A 112 1.30 10.23 21.81
N VAL A 113 2.35 11.05 21.94
CA VAL A 113 3.59 10.86 21.16
C VAL A 113 4.21 9.51 21.48
N LEU A 114 4.40 9.20 22.77
CA LEU A 114 4.97 7.93 23.20
C LEU A 114 4.18 6.71 22.71
N SER A 115 2.84 6.75 22.77
CA SER A 115 1.99 5.63 22.34
C SER A 115 2.02 5.41 20.83
N VAL A 116 2.00 6.47 20.02
CA VAL A 116 2.21 6.36 18.56
C VAL A 116 3.61 5.84 18.24
N GLY A 117 4.64 6.30 18.99
CA GLY A 117 6.01 5.76 18.86
C GLY A 117 6.11 4.28 19.21
N ILE A 118 5.41 3.80 20.25
CA ILE A 118 5.35 2.38 20.63
C ILE A 118 4.60 1.56 19.56
N ILE A 119 3.49 2.06 19.02
CA ILE A 119 2.75 1.37 17.95
C ILE A 119 3.60 1.29 16.67
N GLY A 120 4.32 2.37 16.33
CA GLY A 120 5.29 2.36 15.24
C GLY A 120 6.44 1.36 15.49
N PHE A 121 6.95 1.28 16.72
CA PHE A 121 7.98 0.32 17.12
C PHE A 121 7.52 -1.13 17.01
N LEU A 122 6.33 -1.43 17.52
CA LEU A 122 5.76 -2.77 17.43
C LEU A 122 5.49 -3.16 15.98
N SER A 123 5.00 -2.23 15.16
CA SER A 123 4.74 -2.51 13.74
C SER A 123 6.03 -2.75 12.95
N PHE A 124 7.07 -1.95 13.20
CA PHE A 124 8.40 -2.14 12.61
C PHE A 124 9.04 -3.47 13.02
N GLY A 125 9.03 -3.79 14.32
CA GLY A 125 9.58 -5.06 14.84
C GLY A 125 8.85 -6.30 14.30
N LEU A 126 7.61 -6.13 13.85
CA LEU A 126 6.81 -7.19 13.23
C LEU A 126 6.93 -7.22 11.70
N GLY A 127 7.76 -6.37 11.09
CA GLY A 127 7.92 -6.29 9.63
C GLY A 127 6.68 -5.77 8.91
N ILE A 128 5.78 -5.08 9.61
CA ILE A 128 4.54 -4.56 9.05
C ILE A 128 4.79 -3.10 8.63
N ILE A 129 4.76 -2.87 7.32
CA ILE A 129 4.78 -1.52 6.74
C ILE A 129 3.61 -0.75 7.36
N THR A 130 3.93 0.28 8.13
CA THR A 130 2.92 1.03 8.89
C THR A 130 2.43 2.17 8.02
N TYR A 131 1.11 2.20 7.79
CA TYR A 131 0.41 3.14 6.91
C TYR A 131 0.39 4.61 7.42
N THR A 132 1.51 5.14 7.87
CA THR A 132 1.68 6.55 8.29
C THR A 132 2.16 7.39 7.10
N SER A 133 1.42 8.44 6.70
CA SER A 133 1.87 9.31 5.59
C SER A 133 3.08 10.13 5.99
N PRO A 134 3.87 10.62 5.02
CA PRO A 134 4.85 11.67 5.26
C PRO A 134 4.28 12.86 6.04
N TRP A 135 3.02 13.25 5.80
CA TRP A 135 2.33 14.31 6.54
C TRP A 135 1.99 13.96 7.98
N GLN A 136 1.56 12.71 8.25
CA GLN A 136 1.34 12.24 9.62
C GLN A 136 2.65 12.15 10.39
N VAL A 137 3.72 11.69 9.74
CA VAL A 137 5.06 11.67 10.32
C VAL A 137 5.57 13.10 10.55
N GLY A 138 5.40 14.00 9.59
CA GLY A 138 5.77 15.41 9.72
C GLY A 138 5.00 16.12 10.83
N ALA A 139 3.69 15.91 10.92
CA ALA A 139 2.85 16.44 12.00
C ALA A 139 3.26 15.86 13.36
N TYR A 140 3.59 14.57 13.42
CA TYR A 140 4.10 13.93 14.62
C TYR A 140 5.47 14.48 15.05
N MET A 141 6.38 14.70 14.08
CA MET A 141 7.70 15.28 14.33
C MET A 141 7.57 16.72 14.80
N LEU A 142 6.68 17.51 14.19
CA LEU A 142 6.39 18.88 14.61
C LEU A 142 5.79 18.91 16.02
N ALA A 143 4.82 18.03 16.32
CA ALA A 143 4.25 17.91 17.65
C ALA A 143 5.33 17.51 18.68
N SER A 144 6.17 16.53 18.35
CA SER A 144 7.29 16.10 19.20
C SER A 144 8.29 17.25 19.44
N PHE A 145 8.58 18.04 18.42
CA PHE A 145 9.47 19.20 18.48
C PHE A 145 8.89 20.31 19.38
N MET A 146 7.58 20.57 19.28
CA MET A 146 6.86 21.55 20.10
C MET A 146 6.68 21.12 21.56
N LEU A 147 6.73 19.82 21.85
CA LEU A 147 6.62 19.29 23.22
C LEU A 147 7.93 19.31 24.00
N VAL A 148 9.06 19.51 23.33
CA VAL A 148 10.32 19.81 24.01
C VAL A 148 10.13 21.17 24.70
N PRO A 149 10.14 21.24 26.04
CA PRO A 149 9.88 22.49 26.74
C PRO A 149 10.87 23.57 26.31
N GLU A 150 10.48 24.85 26.36
CA GLU A 150 11.34 26.00 25.96
C GLU A 150 12.74 25.97 26.61
N GLY A 151 12.86 25.42 27.83
CA GLY A 151 14.14 25.24 28.51
C GLY A 151 14.95 23.99 28.11
N GLY A 152 14.35 23.07 27.36
CA GLY A 152 14.97 21.87 26.80
C GLY A 152 15.83 22.20 25.58
N TRP A 153 15.29 23.00 24.65
CA TRP A 153 16.05 23.49 23.48
C TRP A 153 17.21 24.39 23.88
N GLY A 154 16.98 25.36 24.77
CA GLY A 154 18.04 26.23 25.28
C GLY A 154 19.15 25.44 25.99
N ARG A 155 18.81 24.34 26.68
CA ARG A 155 19.80 23.45 27.33
C ARG A 155 20.48 22.51 26.35
N PHE A 156 19.79 21.99 25.35
CA PHE A 156 20.39 21.17 24.30
C PHE A 156 21.41 22.00 23.50
N ILE A 157 21.00 23.19 23.02
CA ILE A 157 21.87 24.14 22.34
C ILE A 157 23.02 24.57 23.26
N GLY A 158 22.73 24.81 24.55
CA GLY A 158 23.74 25.10 25.57
C GLY A 158 24.76 23.97 25.76
N SER A 159 24.33 22.71 25.81
CA SER A 159 25.21 21.54 25.92
C SER A 159 26.03 21.31 24.66
N VAL A 160 25.49 21.54 23.47
CA VAL A 160 26.23 21.48 22.20
C VAL A 160 27.30 22.57 22.15
N ARG A 161 26.96 23.81 22.53
CA ARG A 161 27.94 24.89 22.66
C ARG A 161 28.97 24.63 23.75
N TYR A 162 28.57 24.01 24.86
CA TYR A 162 29.48 23.62 25.94
C TYR A 162 30.47 22.54 25.49
N LEU A 163 30.01 21.54 24.72
CA LEU A 163 30.88 20.52 24.12
C LEU A 163 31.81 21.12 23.05
N GLN A 164 31.32 22.05 22.23
CA GLN A 164 32.16 22.82 21.30
C GLN A 164 33.19 23.71 22.04
N GLY A 165 32.82 24.28 23.19
CA GLY A 165 33.72 25.05 24.05
C GLY A 165 34.73 24.17 24.79
N TYR A 166 34.36 22.94 25.19
CA TYR A 166 35.26 21.97 25.81
C TYR A 166 36.33 21.47 24.84
N ALA A 167 36.01 21.37 23.55
CA ALA A 167 37.01 21.10 22.51
C ALA A 167 38.05 22.23 22.36
N HIS A 168 37.76 23.43 22.87
CA HIS A 168 38.64 24.61 22.82
C HIS A 168 39.37 24.91 24.13
N LEU A 169 39.00 24.27 25.24
CA LEU A 169 39.47 24.62 26.60
C LEU A 169 40.55 23.69 27.16
N HIS A 170 41.13 22.82 26.33
CA HIS A 170 42.26 21.97 26.73
C HIS A 170 43.61 22.70 26.86
N ASP A 171 43.64 24.04 26.86
CA ASP A 171 44.88 24.83 26.92
C ASP A 171 44.94 25.92 28.02
N VAL A 172 44.13 25.85 29.09
CA VAL A 172 44.21 26.86 30.17
C VAL A 172 44.53 26.23 31.54
N PRO A 173 45.63 26.65 32.22
CA PRO A 173 46.04 26.09 33.50
C PRO A 173 45.15 26.55 34.67
N VAL A 174 44.87 25.59 35.55
CA VAL A 174 44.01 25.72 36.74
C VAL A 174 44.69 26.59 37.81
N LYS A 175 44.02 27.66 38.26
CA LYS A 175 44.38 28.40 39.48
C LYS A 175 43.41 28.06 40.61
N HIS A 176 43.96 27.64 41.76
CA HIS A 176 43.23 27.40 43.00
C HIS A 176 42.72 28.71 43.62
N PRO A 177 41.48 28.75 44.16
CA PRO A 177 41.04 29.84 45.00
C PRO A 177 41.30 29.57 46.48
N ALA A 178 41.76 30.62 47.15
CA ALA A 178 42.01 30.71 48.58
C ALA A 178 40.72 30.87 49.40
N GLU A 179 40.81 30.41 50.64
CA GLU A 179 39.81 30.49 51.70
C GLU A 179 39.38 31.93 52.02
N THR A 180 38.11 32.11 52.41
CA THR A 180 37.75 33.22 53.29
C THR A 180 36.57 32.84 54.18
N LYS A 181 36.72 33.11 55.48
CA LYS A 181 35.83 32.78 56.59
C LYS A 181 34.73 33.84 56.79
N ALA A 182 33.58 33.32 57.25
CA ALA A 182 32.63 33.80 58.27
C ALA A 182 32.24 35.30 58.37
N ASP A 183 30.93 35.59 58.42
CA ASP A 183 30.31 35.96 59.70
C ASP A 183 28.75 35.94 59.74
N HIS A 184 28.25 35.77 60.96
CA HIS A 184 26.87 35.57 61.43
C HIS A 184 25.92 36.78 61.29
N LYS A 185 24.61 36.52 61.11
CA LYS A 185 23.57 37.07 62.03
C LYS A 185 22.21 36.35 61.94
N GLN A 186 21.66 36.08 63.13
CA GLN A 186 20.39 35.43 63.46
C GLN A 186 19.19 36.39 63.52
N SER A 187 18.02 35.76 63.66
CA SER A 187 16.67 36.27 63.99
C SER A 187 15.81 36.61 62.75
N GLY A 188 14.59 36.11 62.57
CA GLY A 188 13.71 35.34 63.45
C GLY A 188 12.32 35.95 63.39
N HIS A 189 11.39 35.38 62.61
CA HIS A 189 9.97 35.27 62.99
C HIS A 189 9.18 34.41 62.01
N SER A 190 8.42 33.52 62.62
CA SER A 190 7.49 32.52 62.09
C SER A 190 6.27 33.15 61.41
N GLY A 191 5.97 32.67 60.20
CA GLY A 191 4.72 32.93 59.48
C GLY A 191 4.31 31.68 58.70
N VAL A 192 3.58 30.81 59.37
CA VAL A 192 3.06 29.51 58.90
C VAL A 192 2.17 29.69 57.65
N ARG A 193 2.72 29.43 56.44
CA ARG A 193 1.91 29.04 55.25
C ARG A 193 2.71 28.49 54.06
N GLN A 194 3.67 27.59 54.24
CA GLN A 194 4.46 27.05 53.10
C GLN A 194 4.76 25.54 53.15
N SER A 195 3.83 24.70 53.63
CA SER A 195 4.08 23.25 53.71
C SER A 195 3.87 22.48 52.38
N LYS A 196 3.13 23.01 51.39
CA LYS A 196 2.89 22.29 50.11
C LYS A 196 3.93 22.53 49.00
N SER A 197 4.87 23.47 49.18
CA SER A 197 5.90 23.78 48.16
C SER A 197 7.15 22.89 48.30
N TYR A 198 7.48 22.47 49.52
CA TYR A 198 8.76 21.81 49.80
C TYR A 198 8.82 20.37 49.30
N ILE A 199 7.68 19.65 49.30
CA ILE A 199 7.60 18.26 48.84
C ILE A 199 7.77 18.17 47.32
N ILE A 200 7.24 19.14 46.56
CA ILE A 200 7.39 19.17 45.10
C ILE A 200 8.83 19.54 44.70
N ASP A 201 9.49 20.44 45.43
CA ASP A 201 10.89 20.80 45.18
C ASP A 201 11.87 19.69 45.60
N ALA A 202 11.57 18.93 46.66
CA ALA A 202 12.37 17.76 47.05
C ALA A 202 12.27 16.63 46.02
N PHE A 203 11.08 16.39 45.44
CA PHE A 203 10.90 15.41 44.37
C PHE A 203 11.61 15.83 43.07
N ARG A 204 11.57 17.13 42.73
CA ARG A 204 12.24 17.70 41.55
C ARG A 204 13.77 17.68 41.62
N ARG A 205 14.35 17.72 42.83
CA ARG A 205 15.81 17.61 43.07
C ARG A 205 16.31 16.17 43.14
N ARG A 206 15.43 15.17 43.29
CA ARG A 206 15.81 13.75 43.45
C ARG A 206 15.90 12.96 42.14
N ILE A 207 15.46 13.53 41.02
CA ILE A 207 15.86 13.03 39.70
C ILE A 207 17.31 13.45 39.55
N SER A 208 18.23 12.53 39.84
CA SER A 208 19.67 12.81 39.86
C SER A 208 20.10 13.43 38.52
N PRO A 209 21.07 14.36 38.53
CA PRO A 209 21.69 14.88 37.31
C PRO A 209 22.09 13.71 36.40
N ALA A 210 22.61 12.63 36.98
CA ALA A 210 22.93 11.39 36.30
C ALA A 210 21.75 10.83 35.49
N LEU A 211 20.55 10.65 36.07
CA LEU A 211 19.39 10.13 35.33
C LEU A 211 18.98 11.03 34.16
N ARG A 212 19.11 12.36 34.32
CA ARG A 212 18.85 13.30 33.21
C ARG A 212 19.90 13.21 32.11
N THR A 213 21.16 13.04 32.48
CA THR A 213 22.24 12.85 31.50
C THR A 213 22.07 11.52 30.78
N THR A 214 21.72 10.44 31.47
CA THR A 214 21.45 9.12 30.89
C THR A 214 20.27 9.16 29.90
N VAL A 215 19.16 9.82 30.25
CA VAL A 215 18.02 9.97 29.33
C VAL A 215 18.41 10.75 28.07
N ASN A 216 19.14 11.86 28.21
CA ASN A 216 19.49 12.68 27.05
C ASN A 216 20.57 12.04 26.15
N ILE A 217 21.52 11.29 26.73
CA ILE A 217 22.61 10.67 25.97
C ILE A 217 22.20 9.34 25.34
N LEU A 218 21.33 8.54 25.97
CA LEU A 218 20.97 7.22 25.44
C LEU A 218 19.60 7.21 24.75
N VAL A 219 18.59 7.85 25.32
CA VAL A 219 17.21 7.70 24.81
C VAL A 219 17.00 8.50 23.53
N LEU A 220 17.49 9.74 23.47
CA LEU A 220 17.30 10.59 22.29
C LEU A 220 18.02 10.04 21.04
N PRO A 221 19.28 9.58 21.10
CA PRO A 221 19.94 8.99 19.93
C PRO A 221 19.32 7.66 19.52
N CYS A 222 18.97 6.79 20.47
CA CYS A 222 18.27 5.54 20.15
C CYS A 222 16.92 5.81 19.49
N PHE A 223 16.17 6.81 19.95
CA PHE A 223 14.92 7.24 19.33
C PHE A 223 15.17 7.82 17.92
N ALA A 224 16.18 8.66 17.74
CA ALA A 224 16.53 9.21 16.43
C ALA A 224 16.98 8.13 15.44
N ILE A 225 17.86 7.21 15.84
CA ILE A 225 18.29 6.06 15.03
C ILE A 225 17.09 5.17 14.69
N PHE A 226 16.20 4.92 15.66
CA PHE A 226 14.97 4.19 15.43
C PHE A 226 14.08 4.88 14.38
N TRP A 227 13.88 6.19 14.48
CA TRP A 227 13.11 6.95 13.50
C TRP A 227 13.77 6.95 12.13
N LEU A 228 15.09 7.10 12.06
CA LEU A 228 15.83 6.99 10.80
C LEU A 228 15.69 5.59 10.22
N SER A 229 15.73 4.53 11.04
CA SER A 229 15.49 3.17 10.60
C SER A 229 14.05 2.98 10.10
N PHE A 230 13.06 3.46 10.85
CA PHE A 230 11.64 3.41 10.50
C PHE A 230 11.38 4.14 9.18
N LEU A 231 11.88 5.37 9.04
CA LEU A 231 11.79 6.15 7.81
C LEU A 231 12.51 5.45 6.67
N SER A 232 13.74 4.96 6.90
CA SER A 232 14.51 4.28 5.87
C SER A 232 13.80 3.02 5.38
N SER A 233 13.08 2.29 6.24
CA SER A 233 12.40 1.05 5.87
C SER A 233 11.02 1.28 5.26
N ASN A 234 10.27 2.30 5.68
CA ASN A 234 8.97 2.63 5.08
C ASN A 234 9.11 3.46 3.79
N PHE A 235 10.27 4.09 3.59
CA PHE A 235 10.58 4.92 2.41
C PHE A 235 11.87 4.45 1.75
N ARG A 236 12.18 3.14 1.78
CA ARG A 236 13.25 2.64 0.89
C ARG A 236 12.81 3.01 -0.52
N PRO A 237 13.61 3.77 -1.28
CA PRO A 237 13.43 3.75 -2.72
C PRO A 237 13.65 2.30 -3.11
N GLU A 238 12.57 1.62 -3.48
CA GLU A 238 12.67 0.33 -4.12
C GLU A 238 13.62 0.50 -5.30
N ALA A 239 14.49 -0.47 -5.54
CA ALA A 239 15.39 -0.40 -6.69
C ALA A 239 14.53 -0.17 -7.94
N ASP A 240 14.85 0.89 -8.70
CA ASP A 240 14.13 1.17 -9.93
C ASP A 240 14.17 -0.09 -10.81
N PRO A 241 13.03 -0.54 -11.33
CA PRO A 241 13.01 -1.71 -12.20
C PRO A 241 13.95 -1.47 -13.39
N PRO A 242 14.58 -2.52 -13.94
CA PRO A 242 15.36 -2.37 -15.15
C PRO A 242 14.50 -1.73 -16.25
N ASN A 243 15.10 -0.81 -17.02
CA ASN A 243 14.41 -0.17 -18.13
C ASN A 243 13.87 -1.24 -19.11
N PRO A 244 12.61 -1.11 -19.55
CA PRO A 244 12.03 -2.06 -20.49
C PRO A 244 12.77 -1.97 -21.83
N GLN A 245 13.09 -3.13 -22.40
CA GLN A 245 13.50 -3.26 -23.79
C GLN A 245 12.24 -3.24 -24.65
N LEU A 246 12.12 -2.27 -25.54
CA LEU A 246 10.94 -2.09 -26.40
C LEU A 246 11.35 -2.24 -27.87
N ASP A 247 10.57 -2.97 -28.67
CA ASP A 247 10.72 -2.99 -30.12
C ASP A 247 10.06 -1.74 -30.73
N SER A 248 10.79 -0.62 -30.72
CA SER A 248 10.33 0.65 -31.28
C SER A 248 10.35 0.70 -32.81
N ASN A 249 10.94 -0.30 -33.47
CA ASN A 249 10.97 -0.41 -34.93
C ASN A 249 9.73 -1.08 -35.50
N TYR A 250 8.97 -1.79 -34.67
CA TYR A 250 7.74 -2.44 -35.09
C TYR A 250 6.65 -1.41 -35.47
N THR A 251 6.00 -1.64 -36.61
CA THR A 251 4.87 -0.85 -37.10
C THR A 251 3.67 -1.76 -37.27
N ALA A 252 2.63 -1.56 -36.48
CA ALA A 252 1.41 -2.37 -36.51
C ALA A 252 0.52 -2.02 -37.72
N LEU A 253 -0.23 -3.01 -38.22
CA LEU A 253 -1.23 -2.82 -39.27
C LEU A 253 -2.62 -2.42 -38.72
N SER A 254 -2.89 -2.73 -37.46
CA SER A 254 -4.11 -2.35 -36.74
C SER A 254 -3.79 -1.65 -35.42
N GLU A 255 -4.72 -0.84 -34.93
CA GLU A 255 -4.53 -0.11 -33.68
C GLU A 255 -4.84 -0.97 -32.46
N LEU A 256 -5.97 -1.69 -32.44
CA LEU A 256 -6.38 -2.51 -31.29
C LEU A 256 -6.98 -3.84 -31.71
N ASP A 257 -6.46 -4.92 -31.13
CA ASP A 257 -7.08 -6.24 -31.16
C ASP A 257 -7.65 -6.59 -29.78
N VAL A 258 -8.88 -7.10 -29.75
CA VAL A 258 -9.51 -7.67 -28.55
C VAL A 258 -9.48 -9.18 -28.71
N VAL A 259 -8.63 -9.85 -27.93
CA VAL A 259 -8.39 -11.29 -28.00
C VAL A 259 -9.12 -11.97 -26.85
N MET A 260 -10.12 -12.79 -27.18
CA MET A 260 -10.90 -13.51 -26.17
C MET A 260 -10.66 -15.02 -26.20
N SER A 261 -10.35 -15.59 -25.04
CA SER A 261 -10.33 -17.03 -24.80
C SER A 261 -11.73 -17.52 -24.45
N MET A 262 -12.31 -18.40 -25.26
CA MET A 262 -13.66 -18.92 -25.12
C MET A 262 -13.65 -20.44 -25.00
N TYR A 263 -14.41 -20.99 -24.06
CA TYR A 263 -14.66 -22.43 -23.94
C TYR A 263 -16.14 -22.72 -24.17
N ASN A 264 -16.98 -22.56 -23.16
CA ASN A 264 -18.42 -22.86 -23.22
C ASN A 264 -19.31 -21.64 -22.94
N GLU A 265 -18.73 -20.45 -22.91
CA GLU A 265 -19.47 -19.19 -22.79
C GLU A 265 -20.46 -19.02 -23.94
N SER A 266 -21.50 -18.20 -23.74
CA SER A 266 -22.46 -17.92 -24.81
C SER A 266 -21.89 -16.87 -25.79
N PRO A 267 -22.15 -17.01 -27.10
CA PRO A 267 -21.85 -15.96 -28.08
C PRO A 267 -22.45 -14.59 -27.70
N ASP A 268 -23.62 -14.59 -27.04
CA ASP A 268 -24.30 -13.38 -26.59
C ASP A 268 -23.51 -12.62 -25.53
N LEU A 269 -22.86 -13.32 -24.60
CA LEU A 269 -22.02 -12.72 -23.58
C LEU A 269 -20.79 -12.04 -24.19
N VAL A 270 -20.18 -12.69 -25.19
CA VAL A 270 -19.04 -12.12 -25.92
C VAL A 270 -19.47 -10.85 -26.67
N ARG A 271 -20.62 -10.87 -27.33
CA ARG A 271 -21.18 -9.70 -28.02
C ARG A 271 -21.48 -8.55 -27.06
N GLN A 272 -22.07 -8.83 -25.91
CA GLN A 272 -22.34 -7.82 -24.89
C GLN A 272 -21.05 -7.20 -24.35
N THR A 273 -20.05 -8.04 -24.04
CA THR A 273 -18.73 -7.57 -23.58
C THR A 273 -18.08 -6.66 -24.63
N MET A 274 -18.12 -7.06 -25.90
CA MET A 274 -17.58 -6.25 -27.00
C MET A 274 -18.34 -4.93 -27.18
N ALA A 275 -19.67 -4.95 -27.10
CA ALA A 275 -20.49 -3.75 -27.19
C ALA A 275 -20.15 -2.76 -26.07
N SER A 276 -20.01 -3.22 -24.82
CA SER A 276 -19.61 -2.37 -23.71
C SER A 276 -18.19 -1.82 -23.84
N LEU A 277 -17.25 -2.59 -24.41
CA LEU A 277 -15.91 -2.07 -24.71
C LEU A 277 -15.95 -0.97 -25.77
N GLN A 278 -16.81 -1.10 -26.78
CA GLN A 278 -17.00 -0.09 -27.83
C GLN A 278 -17.70 1.18 -27.35
N GLU A 279 -18.29 1.19 -26.15
CA GLU A 279 -18.80 2.42 -25.54
C GLU A 279 -17.67 3.31 -24.98
N ILE A 280 -16.48 2.74 -24.73
CA ILE A 280 -15.32 3.48 -24.24
C ILE A 280 -14.68 4.26 -25.40
N PRO A 281 -14.58 5.60 -25.36
CA PRO A 281 -14.09 6.39 -26.49
C PRO A 281 -12.67 6.04 -26.95
N SER A 282 -11.78 5.71 -26.01
CA SER A 282 -10.39 5.31 -26.31
C SER A 282 -10.29 3.94 -27.00
N ILE A 283 -11.32 3.11 -26.89
CA ILE A 283 -11.43 1.82 -27.57
C ILE A 283 -12.20 1.99 -28.89
N ALA A 284 -13.31 2.72 -28.90
CA ALA A 284 -14.12 2.94 -30.09
C ALA A 284 -13.31 3.60 -31.22
N GLY A 285 -12.48 4.59 -30.87
CA GLY A 285 -11.65 5.33 -31.82
C GLY A 285 -10.65 4.47 -32.59
N THR A 286 -10.22 3.35 -32.02
CA THR A 286 -9.21 2.46 -32.63
C THR A 286 -9.79 1.42 -33.59
N GLN A 287 -11.12 1.39 -33.76
CA GLN A 287 -11.83 0.40 -34.59
C GLN A 287 -11.41 -1.05 -34.28
N PRO A 288 -11.62 -1.51 -33.03
CA PRO A 288 -11.04 -2.75 -32.53
C PRO A 288 -11.51 -3.98 -33.28
N ARG A 289 -10.59 -4.89 -33.57
CA ARG A 289 -10.90 -6.20 -34.15
C ARG A 289 -11.11 -7.24 -33.05
N LEU A 290 -12.25 -7.91 -33.06
CA LEU A 290 -12.51 -9.02 -32.14
C LEU A 290 -11.96 -10.33 -32.70
N ILE A 291 -11.02 -10.95 -31.99
CA ILE A 291 -10.40 -12.24 -32.32
C ILE A 291 -10.76 -13.24 -31.23
N ILE A 292 -11.44 -14.32 -31.59
CA ILE A 292 -11.86 -15.36 -30.65
C ILE A 292 -10.99 -16.60 -30.83
N TYR A 293 -10.52 -17.15 -29.72
CA TYR A 293 -9.96 -18.49 -29.68
C TYR A 293 -10.91 -19.41 -28.92
N SER A 294 -11.56 -20.32 -29.65
CA SER A 294 -12.46 -21.33 -29.09
C SER A 294 -11.66 -22.57 -28.71
N LYS A 295 -11.79 -23.00 -27.45
CA LYS A 295 -11.22 -24.25 -26.92
C LYS A 295 -12.17 -25.44 -27.05
N ARG A 296 -13.29 -25.26 -27.75
CA ARG A 296 -14.24 -26.31 -28.09
C ARG A 296 -13.96 -26.89 -29.48
N GLU A 297 -13.62 -28.17 -29.52
CA GLU A 297 -13.31 -28.90 -30.74
C GLU A 297 -14.55 -29.17 -31.62
N ASP A 298 -15.75 -29.12 -31.02
CA ASP A 298 -17.03 -29.41 -31.69
C ASP A 298 -17.67 -28.19 -32.37
N VAL A 299 -17.03 -27.02 -32.32
CA VAL A 299 -17.58 -25.76 -32.85
C VAL A 299 -17.01 -25.46 -34.23
N GLU A 300 -17.90 -25.20 -35.19
CA GLU A 300 -17.53 -24.70 -36.51
C GLU A 300 -17.14 -23.20 -36.43
N ALA A 301 -15.90 -22.89 -36.81
CA ALA A 301 -15.32 -21.55 -36.68
C ALA A 301 -16.13 -20.46 -37.40
N GLU A 302 -16.56 -20.70 -38.64
CA GLU A 302 -17.32 -19.73 -39.43
C GLU A 302 -18.73 -19.48 -38.87
N GLY A 303 -19.38 -20.52 -38.34
CA GLY A 303 -20.65 -20.40 -37.66
C GLY A 303 -20.53 -19.54 -36.40
N LEU A 304 -19.49 -19.77 -35.60
CA LEU A 304 -19.23 -18.97 -34.40
C LEU A 304 -18.86 -17.52 -34.75
N LYS A 305 -18.04 -17.33 -35.78
CA LYS A 305 -17.62 -16.02 -36.29
C LYS A 305 -18.83 -15.18 -36.67
N THR A 306 -19.75 -15.77 -37.44
CA THR A 306 -20.99 -15.13 -37.87
C THR A 306 -21.91 -14.81 -36.69
N ALA A 307 -22.05 -15.75 -35.75
CA ALA A 307 -22.91 -15.58 -34.57
C ALA A 307 -22.43 -14.47 -33.63
N ILE A 308 -21.11 -14.30 -33.48
CA ILE A 308 -20.51 -13.28 -32.63
C ILE A 308 -20.32 -11.95 -33.38
N GLY A 309 -20.14 -11.99 -34.70
CA GLY A 309 -19.64 -10.84 -35.46
C GLY A 309 -18.15 -10.59 -35.22
N ALA A 310 -17.38 -11.66 -34.96
CA ALA A 310 -15.94 -11.56 -34.77
C ALA A 310 -15.22 -11.32 -36.10
N ALA A 311 -14.07 -10.62 -36.07
CA ALA A 311 -13.20 -10.51 -37.23
C ALA A 311 -12.62 -11.89 -37.57
N GLU A 312 -12.25 -12.66 -36.54
CA GLU A 312 -11.65 -13.97 -36.67
C GLU A 312 -12.03 -14.91 -35.54
N VAL A 313 -12.08 -16.21 -35.85
CA VAL A 313 -12.30 -17.29 -34.90
C VAL A 313 -11.30 -18.41 -35.19
N HIS A 314 -10.57 -18.82 -34.16
CA HIS A 314 -9.59 -19.90 -34.22
C HIS A 314 -10.01 -21.01 -33.25
N VAL A 315 -10.06 -22.26 -33.72
CA VAL A 315 -10.33 -23.42 -32.86
C VAL A 315 -9.01 -24.01 -32.38
N LEU A 316 -8.84 -24.10 -31.07
CA LEU A 316 -7.66 -24.64 -30.41
C LEU A 316 -8.02 -25.90 -29.62
N SER A 317 -7.05 -26.81 -29.49
CA SER A 317 -7.15 -27.94 -28.56
C SER A 317 -7.31 -27.44 -27.12
N PRO A 318 -8.10 -28.13 -26.27
CA PRO A 318 -8.25 -27.78 -24.86
C PRO A 318 -6.95 -27.93 -24.05
N VAL A 319 -5.92 -28.58 -24.62
CA VAL A 319 -4.60 -28.76 -24.01
C VAL A 319 -3.88 -27.40 -23.81
N GLY A 320 -3.09 -27.33 -22.74
CA GLY A 320 -2.23 -26.22 -22.34
C GLY A 320 -2.88 -25.17 -21.45
N GLY A 321 -4.17 -25.30 -21.14
CA GLY A 321 -4.91 -24.29 -20.39
C GLY A 321 -5.79 -23.43 -21.29
N ARG A 322 -6.71 -22.70 -20.65
CA ARG A 322 -7.71 -21.87 -21.33
C ARG A 322 -7.10 -20.55 -21.77
N GLU A 323 -6.66 -19.70 -20.86
CA GLU A 323 -6.23 -18.32 -21.17
C GLU A 323 -4.73 -18.23 -21.48
N ALA A 324 -3.86 -18.75 -20.60
CA ALA A 324 -2.41 -18.64 -20.78
C ALA A 324 -1.93 -19.15 -22.15
N GLN A 325 -2.33 -20.37 -22.53
CA GLN A 325 -1.97 -20.97 -23.82
C GLN A 325 -2.56 -20.17 -24.99
N THR A 326 -3.82 -19.74 -24.88
CA THR A 326 -4.48 -18.94 -25.93
C THR A 326 -3.72 -17.66 -26.21
N TYR A 327 -3.31 -16.93 -25.17
CA TYR A 327 -2.60 -15.66 -25.34
C TYR A 327 -1.18 -15.86 -25.87
N LEU A 328 -0.47 -16.89 -25.39
CA LEU A 328 0.84 -17.25 -25.94
C LEU A 328 0.73 -17.69 -27.41
N GLN A 329 -0.30 -18.47 -27.76
CA GLN A 329 -0.58 -18.85 -29.13
C GLN A 329 -0.83 -17.63 -30.01
N HIS A 330 -1.64 -16.67 -29.55
CA HIS A 330 -1.88 -15.42 -30.26
C HIS A 330 -0.57 -14.65 -30.49
N ILE A 331 0.19 -14.40 -29.42
CA ILE A 331 1.47 -13.66 -29.48
C ILE A 331 2.44 -14.32 -30.48
N THR A 332 2.60 -15.64 -30.40
CA THR A 332 3.60 -16.36 -31.20
C THR A 332 3.19 -16.51 -32.66
N THR A 333 1.91 -16.73 -32.95
CA THR A 333 1.40 -16.85 -34.33
C THR A 333 1.21 -15.52 -35.03
N ARG A 334 0.95 -14.45 -34.28
CA ARG A 334 0.78 -13.08 -34.80
C ARG A 334 1.99 -12.20 -34.60
N TRP A 335 3.15 -12.77 -34.30
CA TRP A 335 4.34 -12.00 -33.96
C TRP A 335 4.61 -10.81 -34.90
N ASP A 336 4.47 -11.02 -36.20
CA ASP A 336 4.73 -10.02 -37.25
C ASP A 336 3.48 -9.21 -37.67
N ASP A 337 2.32 -9.47 -37.06
CA ASP A 337 1.02 -8.84 -37.33
C ASP A 337 0.25 -8.54 -36.02
N LEU A 338 0.97 -8.18 -34.94
CA LEU A 338 0.35 -7.69 -33.70
C LEU A 338 -0.25 -6.29 -33.93
N ALA A 339 -1.44 -6.04 -33.39
CA ALA A 339 -1.99 -4.69 -33.27
C ALA A 339 -1.09 -3.80 -32.38
N THR A 340 -1.22 -2.47 -32.50
CA THR A 340 -0.48 -1.52 -31.64
C THR A 340 -0.69 -1.86 -30.16
N HIS A 341 -1.93 -2.18 -29.80
CA HIS A 341 -2.31 -2.73 -28.51
C HIS A 341 -3.15 -4.00 -28.68
N THR A 342 -3.03 -4.90 -27.74
CA THR A 342 -3.87 -6.10 -27.64
C THR A 342 -4.48 -6.16 -26.25
N LEU A 343 -5.81 -6.22 -26.20
CA LEU A 343 -6.59 -6.44 -24.99
C LEU A 343 -6.92 -7.93 -24.88
N PHE A 344 -6.29 -8.61 -23.93
CA PHE A 344 -6.50 -10.03 -23.65
C PHE A 344 -7.57 -10.19 -22.57
N LEU A 345 -8.63 -10.94 -22.87
CA LEU A 345 -9.75 -11.16 -21.96
C LEU A 345 -10.23 -12.62 -21.98
N PRO A 346 -10.70 -13.17 -20.85
CA PRO A 346 -11.56 -14.35 -20.89
C PRO A 346 -12.92 -13.96 -21.49
N ALA A 347 -13.60 -14.90 -22.16
CA ALA A 347 -14.95 -14.66 -22.69
C ALA A 347 -15.99 -14.34 -21.59
N TYR A 348 -15.76 -14.79 -20.36
CA TYR A 348 -16.51 -14.35 -19.17
C TYR A 348 -15.60 -13.55 -18.24
N VAL A 349 -15.92 -12.26 -18.10
CA VAL A 349 -15.23 -11.34 -17.19
C VAL A 349 -16.08 -11.19 -15.91
N GLN A 350 -15.62 -11.76 -14.80
CA GLN A 350 -16.37 -11.83 -13.54
C GLN A 350 -16.80 -10.46 -13.00
N ASP A 351 -15.99 -9.43 -13.20
CA ASP A 351 -16.24 -8.06 -12.73
C ASP A 351 -16.11 -7.06 -13.88
N LEU A 352 -16.87 -7.31 -14.95
CA LEU A 352 -16.83 -6.50 -16.17
C LEU A 352 -16.99 -4.99 -15.90
N PRO A 353 -17.92 -4.51 -15.05
CA PRO A 353 -18.08 -3.07 -14.82
C PRO A 353 -16.81 -2.37 -14.31
N ASN A 354 -16.11 -2.97 -13.32
CA ASN A 354 -14.88 -2.36 -12.81
C ASN A 354 -13.71 -2.52 -13.79
N VAL A 355 -13.69 -3.58 -14.60
CA VAL A 355 -12.72 -3.72 -15.70
C VAL A 355 -12.91 -2.64 -16.75
N LEU A 356 -14.16 -2.37 -17.17
CA LEU A 356 -14.48 -1.32 -18.12
C LEU A 356 -14.08 0.06 -17.59
N LEU A 357 -14.42 0.36 -16.33
CA LEU A 357 -14.02 1.60 -15.67
C LEU A 357 -12.50 1.76 -15.65
N ARG A 358 -11.76 0.70 -15.30
CA ARG A 358 -10.29 0.72 -15.31
C ARG A 358 -9.73 1.01 -16.70
N ILE A 359 -10.29 0.41 -17.74
CA ILE A 359 -9.88 0.68 -19.12
C ILE A 359 -10.18 2.14 -19.48
N GLU A 360 -11.37 2.64 -19.18
CA GLU A 360 -11.77 4.02 -19.47
C GLU A 360 -10.83 5.05 -18.80
N GLU A 361 -10.47 4.82 -17.54
CA GLU A 361 -9.67 5.78 -16.76
C GLU A 361 -8.15 5.67 -17.02
N SER A 362 -7.67 4.48 -17.39
CA SER A 362 -6.23 4.18 -17.43
C SER A 362 -5.69 3.90 -18.82
N PHE A 363 -6.50 3.48 -19.79
CA PHE A 363 -5.97 3.18 -21.12
C PHE A 363 -5.69 4.46 -21.91
N PHE A 364 -4.41 4.69 -22.18
CA PHE A 364 -3.92 5.78 -23.03
C PHE A 364 -3.26 5.16 -24.27
N ALA A 365 -3.99 5.14 -25.39
CA ALA A 365 -3.58 4.49 -26.64
C ALA A 365 -2.17 4.88 -27.16
N ASN A 366 -1.62 6.03 -26.76
CA ASN A 366 -0.30 6.49 -27.20
C ASN A 366 0.88 6.13 -26.28
N ARG A 367 0.62 5.64 -25.06
CA ARG A 367 1.68 5.43 -24.05
C ARG A 367 1.51 4.23 -23.14
N THR A 368 0.31 3.65 -23.04
CA THR A 368 0.12 2.44 -22.24
C THR A 368 0.97 1.31 -22.82
N GLY A 369 1.89 0.80 -22.02
CA GLY A 369 2.69 -0.37 -22.38
C GLY A 369 2.06 -1.66 -21.87
N MET A 370 1.72 -1.69 -20.59
CA MET A 370 0.93 -2.77 -20.01
C MET A 370 0.00 -2.24 -18.94
N LEU A 371 -1.29 -2.57 -19.04
CA LEU A 371 -2.30 -2.31 -18.02
C LEU A 371 -2.84 -3.64 -17.50
N SER A 372 -2.63 -3.91 -16.20
CA SER A 372 -3.25 -5.06 -15.55
C SER A 372 -4.72 -4.76 -15.27
N LEU A 373 -5.60 -5.69 -15.64
CA LEU A 373 -7.03 -5.66 -15.34
C LEU A 373 -7.39 -6.69 -14.27
N SER A 374 -6.40 -7.03 -13.43
CA SER A 374 -6.57 -7.93 -12.30
C SER A 374 -7.48 -7.35 -11.22
N SER A 375 -8.35 -8.18 -10.67
CA SER A 375 -9.19 -7.84 -9.51
C SER A 375 -8.38 -7.55 -8.24
N VAL A 376 -7.15 -8.07 -8.16
CA VAL A 376 -6.21 -7.82 -7.07
C VAL A 376 -5.04 -7.04 -7.64
N SER A 377 -4.95 -5.75 -7.29
CA SER A 377 -3.78 -4.97 -7.63
C SER A 377 -2.64 -5.18 -6.64
N GLY A 378 -1.43 -5.01 -7.16
CA GLY A 378 -0.24 -4.77 -6.37
C GLY A 378 0.18 -5.87 -5.42
N ALA A 379 0.13 -7.10 -5.92
CA ALA A 379 0.82 -8.19 -5.30
C ALA A 379 2.23 -8.29 -5.86
N THR A 380 3.20 -8.42 -4.96
CA THR A 380 4.60 -8.66 -5.29
C THR A 380 5.07 -9.97 -4.68
N THR A 381 6.17 -10.50 -5.19
CA THR A 381 6.83 -11.67 -4.65
C THR A 381 8.33 -11.56 -4.79
N HIS A 382 9.11 -12.24 -3.94
CA HIS A 382 10.56 -12.27 -4.08
C HIS A 382 10.96 -13.14 -5.27
N CYS A 383 11.86 -12.67 -6.11
CA CYS A 383 12.25 -13.40 -7.31
C CYS A 383 12.89 -14.77 -7.03
N LEU A 384 13.72 -14.87 -5.96
CA LEU A 384 14.42 -16.12 -5.61
C LEU A 384 13.56 -17.09 -4.78
N SER A 385 12.49 -16.60 -4.17
CA SER A 385 11.53 -17.42 -3.41
C SER A 385 10.09 -17.00 -3.75
N PRO A 386 9.64 -17.25 -4.99
CA PRO A 386 8.35 -16.76 -5.43
C PRO A 386 7.22 -17.52 -4.76
N GLY A 387 6.35 -16.79 -4.10
CA GLY A 387 5.10 -17.27 -3.55
C GLY A 387 4.14 -16.13 -3.25
N ASP A 388 2.90 -16.48 -2.96
CA ASP A 388 1.85 -15.51 -2.74
C ASP A 388 0.91 -15.85 -1.58
N ARG A 389 0.05 -14.89 -1.22
CA ARG A 389 -0.91 -15.03 -0.12
C ARG A 389 -1.98 -16.11 -0.33
N THR A 390 -2.13 -16.61 -1.56
CA THR A 390 -3.07 -17.67 -1.91
C THR A 390 -2.45 -19.07 -1.74
N GLY A 391 -1.17 -19.15 -1.34
CA GLY A 391 -0.43 -20.39 -1.22
C GLY A 391 0.13 -20.89 -2.54
N TRP A 392 0.16 -20.06 -3.60
CA TRP A 392 0.96 -20.37 -4.78
C TRP A 392 2.44 -20.16 -4.43
N GLU A 393 3.27 -21.07 -4.96
CA GLU A 393 4.73 -21.05 -4.83
C GLU A 393 5.31 -21.61 -6.14
N ASP A 394 6.36 -20.97 -6.64
CA ASP A 394 7.18 -21.50 -7.73
C ASP A 394 8.38 -22.27 -7.15
N LYS A 395 8.28 -23.59 -7.19
CA LYS A 395 9.37 -24.49 -6.77
C LYS A 395 10.32 -24.87 -7.90
N SER A 396 9.96 -24.52 -9.13
CA SER A 396 10.73 -24.88 -10.32
C SER A 396 11.83 -23.88 -10.67
N GLY A 397 11.79 -22.70 -10.05
CA GLY A 397 12.66 -21.57 -10.40
C GLY A 397 12.38 -21.02 -11.80
N ILE A 398 11.15 -21.16 -12.32
CA ILE A 398 10.79 -20.56 -13.61
C ILE A 398 10.73 -19.04 -13.51
N VAL A 399 10.32 -18.48 -12.37
CA VAL A 399 10.29 -17.02 -12.15
C VAL A 399 11.68 -16.41 -12.24
N SER A 400 12.66 -16.96 -11.52
CA SER A 400 14.03 -16.43 -11.55
C SER A 400 14.71 -16.62 -12.89
N ARG A 401 14.46 -17.75 -13.57
CA ARG A 401 14.95 -18.00 -14.93
C ARG A 401 14.36 -17.01 -15.94
N LEU A 402 13.03 -16.82 -15.92
CA LEU A 402 12.37 -15.86 -16.82
C LEU A 402 12.84 -14.44 -16.55
N TYR A 403 12.95 -14.03 -15.29
CA TYR A 403 13.50 -12.71 -14.95
C TYR A 403 14.90 -12.50 -15.54
N THR A 404 15.78 -13.49 -15.35
CA THR A 404 17.15 -13.43 -15.86
C THR A 404 17.19 -13.40 -17.39
N GLN A 405 16.30 -14.15 -18.06
CA GLN A 405 16.20 -14.16 -19.52
C GLN A 405 15.68 -12.84 -20.08
N ILE A 406 14.67 -12.24 -19.44
CA ILE A 406 13.99 -11.03 -19.91
C ILE A 406 14.83 -9.78 -19.64
N TYR A 407 15.39 -9.64 -18.43
CA TYR A 407 16.14 -8.46 -18.06
C TYR A 407 17.65 -8.59 -18.29
N HIS A 408 18.15 -9.77 -18.64
CA HIS A 408 19.59 -10.09 -18.73
C HIS A 408 20.38 -9.80 -17.45
N HIS A 409 19.70 -9.82 -16.30
CA HIS A 409 20.29 -9.61 -14.98
C HIS A 409 19.82 -10.70 -14.03
N PRO A 410 20.71 -11.29 -13.21
CA PRO A 410 20.30 -12.29 -12.24
C PRO A 410 19.45 -11.66 -11.15
N CYS A 411 18.52 -12.44 -10.61
CA CYS A 411 17.76 -12.03 -9.43
C CYS A 411 18.65 -11.88 -8.20
N GLN A 412 18.36 -10.85 -7.42
CA GLN A 412 18.95 -10.59 -6.10
C GLN A 412 17.91 -10.92 -5.01
N ASP A 413 18.37 -11.03 -3.76
CA ASP A 413 17.53 -11.38 -2.61
C ASP A 413 16.39 -10.37 -2.38
N ASP A 414 16.63 -9.10 -2.72
CA ASP A 414 15.69 -7.99 -2.60
C ASP A 414 14.91 -7.71 -3.89
N THR A 415 15.15 -8.46 -4.97
CA THR A 415 14.42 -8.28 -6.23
C THR A 415 12.98 -8.73 -6.07
N LEU A 416 12.04 -7.78 -6.11
CA LEU A 416 10.61 -8.06 -6.15
C LEU A 416 10.12 -8.22 -7.60
N VAL A 417 9.16 -9.12 -7.77
CA VAL A 417 8.44 -9.37 -9.02
C VAL A 417 6.98 -9.01 -8.82
N LEU A 418 6.43 -8.16 -9.68
CA LEU A 418 5.03 -7.81 -9.72
C LEU A 418 4.21 -8.99 -10.26
N LEU A 419 3.13 -9.33 -9.55
CA LEU A 419 2.20 -10.38 -9.91
C LEU A 419 0.87 -9.79 -10.37
N SER A 420 0.22 -10.47 -11.30
CA SER A 420 -1.17 -10.23 -11.70
C SER A 420 -2.07 -11.36 -11.20
N TYR A 421 -3.28 -11.05 -10.73
CA TYR A 421 -4.28 -12.07 -10.41
C TYR A 421 -5.42 -12.07 -11.40
N GLY A 422 -5.45 -13.07 -12.26
CA GLY A 422 -6.47 -13.22 -13.27
C GLY A 422 -5.90 -13.08 -14.67
N HIS A 423 -6.81 -13.13 -15.63
CA HIS A 423 -6.49 -13.48 -17.01
C HIS A 423 -6.73 -12.31 -17.96
N ALA A 424 -6.90 -11.10 -17.43
CA ALA A 424 -7.24 -9.91 -18.19
C ALA A 424 -6.13 -8.86 -18.08
N PHE A 425 -5.64 -8.40 -19.22
CA PHE A 425 -4.65 -7.33 -19.31
C PHE A 425 -4.63 -6.74 -20.72
N LEU A 426 -4.12 -5.52 -20.83
CA LEU A 426 -3.83 -4.88 -22.10
C LEU A 426 -2.32 -4.70 -22.22
N ALA A 427 -1.77 -4.96 -23.41
CA ALA A 427 -0.34 -4.83 -23.68
C ALA A 427 -0.09 -4.19 -25.05
N SER A 428 0.99 -3.44 -25.19
CA SER A 428 1.45 -2.92 -26.47
C SER A 428 2.27 -3.96 -27.24
N ALA A 429 2.26 -3.88 -28.57
CA ALA A 429 3.14 -4.70 -29.39
C ALA A 429 4.62 -4.42 -29.13
N GLN A 430 5.00 -3.16 -28.82
CA GLN A 430 6.40 -2.80 -28.55
C GLN A 430 6.95 -3.57 -27.34
N ARG A 431 6.11 -3.77 -26.33
CA ARG A 431 6.47 -4.45 -25.09
C ARG A 431 6.40 -5.96 -25.19
N ILE A 432 5.40 -6.50 -25.90
CA ILE A 432 5.35 -7.92 -26.29
C ILE A 432 6.61 -8.28 -27.09
N ARG A 433 6.92 -7.50 -28.13
CA ARG A 433 8.07 -7.74 -29.02
C ARG A 433 9.41 -7.37 -28.42
N GLY A 434 9.40 -6.64 -27.31
CA GLY A 434 10.57 -6.33 -26.51
C GLY A 434 11.18 -7.54 -25.78
N VAL A 435 10.42 -8.63 -25.65
CA VAL A 435 10.89 -9.90 -25.12
C VAL A 435 11.17 -10.86 -26.27
N ASP A 436 12.22 -11.67 -26.18
CA ASP A 436 12.54 -12.64 -27.23
C ASP A 436 11.37 -13.60 -27.49
N LYS A 437 10.95 -13.72 -28.75
CA LYS A 437 9.87 -14.60 -29.20
C LYS A 437 10.02 -16.04 -28.68
N THR A 438 11.25 -16.54 -28.61
CA THR A 438 11.57 -17.89 -28.15
C THR A 438 11.16 -18.15 -26.71
N ILE A 439 11.05 -17.12 -25.87
CA ILE A 439 10.53 -17.24 -24.50
C ILE A 439 9.03 -17.58 -24.56
N TYR A 440 8.24 -16.85 -25.36
CA TYR A 440 6.81 -17.14 -25.51
C TYR A 440 6.57 -18.50 -26.18
N GLU A 441 7.34 -18.84 -27.21
CA GLU A 441 7.28 -20.15 -27.87
C GLU A 441 7.63 -21.27 -26.90
N GLY A 442 8.71 -21.13 -26.13
CA GLY A 442 9.13 -22.12 -25.13
C GLY A 442 8.08 -22.33 -24.04
N LEU A 443 7.42 -21.27 -23.57
CA LEU A 443 6.32 -21.38 -22.62
C LEU A 443 5.08 -22.06 -23.24
N ASN A 444 4.72 -21.71 -24.47
CA ASN A 444 3.60 -22.33 -25.17
C ASN A 444 3.85 -23.83 -25.39
N THR A 445 5.04 -24.20 -25.88
CA THR A 445 5.45 -25.59 -26.02
C THR A 445 5.43 -26.31 -24.68
N ALA A 446 5.92 -25.67 -23.61
CA ALA A 446 5.92 -26.29 -22.29
C ALA A 446 4.50 -26.60 -21.77
N LEU A 447 3.50 -25.78 -22.12
CA LEU A 447 2.10 -26.02 -21.79
C LEU A 447 1.47 -27.13 -22.63
N VAL A 448 1.77 -27.17 -23.93
CA VAL A 448 1.06 -28.04 -24.89
C VAL A 448 1.66 -29.43 -25.01
N ASP A 449 2.99 -29.55 -24.93
CA ASP A 449 3.68 -30.84 -25.06
C ASP A 449 3.47 -31.71 -23.81
N PRO A 450 2.79 -32.86 -23.89
CA PRO A 450 2.58 -33.74 -22.74
C PRO A 450 3.86 -34.29 -22.11
N GLN A 451 5.00 -34.26 -22.83
CA GLN A 451 6.31 -34.72 -22.35
C GLN A 451 7.18 -33.58 -21.79
N SER A 452 6.63 -32.37 -21.73
CA SER A 452 7.31 -31.20 -21.18
C SER A 452 7.58 -31.35 -19.69
N TRP A 453 8.65 -30.70 -19.23
CA TRP A 453 8.99 -30.53 -17.81
C TRP A 453 7.84 -29.96 -16.97
N ALA A 454 6.91 -29.22 -17.59
CA ALA A 454 5.77 -28.59 -16.93
C ALA A 454 4.74 -29.60 -16.40
N HIS A 455 4.73 -30.83 -16.92
CA HIS A 455 3.77 -31.88 -16.55
C HIS A 455 4.41 -33.02 -15.73
N HIS A 456 5.65 -32.84 -15.28
CA HIS A 456 6.38 -33.83 -14.46
C HIS A 456 6.37 -33.45 -12.97
N ASP A 457 6.67 -34.41 -12.09
CA ASP A 457 6.46 -34.36 -10.62
C ASP A 457 6.97 -33.11 -9.88
N LEU A 458 7.99 -32.41 -10.39
CA LEU A 458 8.47 -31.16 -9.77
C LEU A 458 7.47 -30.01 -9.91
N TYR A 459 6.62 -30.06 -10.92
CA TYR A 459 5.64 -29.03 -11.24
C TYR A 459 4.20 -29.56 -11.13
N ALA A 460 3.97 -30.78 -11.61
CA ALA A 460 2.68 -31.44 -11.52
C ALA A 460 2.36 -31.84 -10.08
N LYS A 461 1.30 -31.24 -9.53
CA LYS A 461 0.72 -31.63 -8.23
C LYS A 461 -0.62 -32.31 -8.46
N GLN A 462 -1.18 -32.86 -7.38
CA GLN A 462 -2.52 -33.41 -7.39
C GLN A 462 -3.53 -32.37 -7.92
N GLY A 463 -4.26 -32.71 -9.00
CA GLY A 463 -5.19 -31.82 -9.71
C GLY A 463 -4.61 -31.15 -10.96
N ASP A 464 -3.35 -31.40 -11.30
CA ASP A 464 -2.75 -30.98 -12.56
C ASP A 464 -3.25 -31.85 -13.74
N SER A 465 -3.51 -31.23 -14.89
CA SER A 465 -3.90 -31.94 -16.11
C SER A 465 -3.44 -31.18 -17.35
N LEU A 466 -3.40 -31.86 -18.50
CA LEU A 466 -3.07 -31.21 -19.76
C LEU A 466 -4.02 -30.05 -20.11
N GLU A 467 -5.28 -30.10 -19.68
CA GLU A 467 -6.25 -29.02 -19.90
C GLU A 467 -6.15 -27.89 -18.87
N LYS A 468 -5.58 -28.17 -17.69
CA LYS A 468 -5.44 -27.22 -16.58
C LYS A 468 -4.04 -27.32 -15.96
N PRO A 469 -2.98 -27.08 -16.76
CA PRO A 469 -1.63 -27.22 -16.25
C PRO A 469 -1.34 -26.14 -15.20
N ARG A 470 -0.70 -26.51 -14.09
CA ARG A 470 -0.29 -25.58 -13.03
C ARG A 470 0.58 -24.45 -13.59
N LEU A 471 1.33 -24.74 -14.66
CA LEU A 471 2.18 -23.75 -15.33
C LEU A 471 1.35 -22.62 -15.94
N ALA A 472 0.14 -22.89 -16.46
CA ALA A 472 -0.75 -21.85 -16.99
C ALA A 472 -1.09 -20.84 -15.90
N GLY A 473 -1.49 -21.31 -14.71
CA GLY A 473 -1.76 -20.44 -13.56
C GLY A 473 -0.54 -19.67 -13.05
N THR A 474 0.67 -20.14 -13.36
CA THR A 474 1.92 -19.44 -13.05
C THR A 474 2.20 -18.35 -14.08
N ILE A 475 2.05 -18.65 -15.37
CA ILE A 475 2.17 -17.68 -16.47
C ILE A 475 1.18 -16.54 -16.30
N GLU A 476 -0.06 -16.84 -15.89
CA GLU A 476 -1.09 -15.83 -15.61
C GLU A 476 -0.68 -14.83 -14.52
N ARG A 477 0.08 -15.30 -13.52
CA ARG A 477 0.65 -14.42 -12.50
C ARG A 477 1.80 -13.58 -13.02
N MET A 478 2.51 -14.10 -14.00
CA MET A 478 3.77 -13.55 -14.50
C MET A 478 3.61 -12.66 -15.73
N TRP A 479 2.39 -12.36 -16.19
CA TRP A 479 2.20 -11.39 -17.27
C TRP A 479 2.94 -10.06 -17.04
N PRO A 480 2.97 -9.47 -15.82
CA PRO A 480 3.77 -8.27 -15.59
C PRO A 480 5.26 -8.49 -15.84
N LEU A 481 5.81 -9.62 -15.41
CA LEU A 481 7.20 -9.97 -15.69
C LEU A 481 7.45 -10.17 -17.19
N LEU A 482 6.60 -10.96 -17.86
CA LEU A 482 6.69 -11.28 -19.30
C LEU A 482 6.52 -10.06 -20.20
N LEU A 483 5.92 -9.00 -19.68
CA LEU A 483 5.74 -7.74 -20.38
C LEU A 483 6.61 -6.64 -19.77
N GLN A 484 7.66 -6.99 -19.02
CA GLN A 484 8.64 -6.04 -18.46
C GLN A 484 8.02 -4.93 -17.59
N CYS A 485 6.84 -5.17 -17.01
CA CYS A 485 6.09 -4.26 -16.17
C CYS A 485 6.30 -4.64 -14.69
N ASN A 486 7.50 -4.40 -14.20
CA ASN A 486 7.92 -4.80 -12.86
C ASN A 486 8.10 -3.61 -11.90
N ASP A 487 7.36 -2.53 -12.12
CA ASP A 487 7.45 -1.32 -11.32
C ASP A 487 6.74 -1.51 -9.97
N ALA A 488 7.50 -1.43 -8.88
CA ALA A 488 6.98 -1.55 -7.52
C ALA A 488 5.97 -0.44 -7.19
N ARG A 489 6.01 0.70 -7.87
CA ARG A 489 4.98 1.74 -7.72
C ARG A 489 3.60 1.23 -8.13
N VAL A 490 3.51 0.36 -9.13
CA VAL A 490 2.24 -0.29 -9.49
C VAL A 490 1.76 -1.13 -8.31
N ALA A 491 2.66 -1.75 -7.55
CA ALA A 491 2.28 -2.50 -6.37
C ALA A 491 1.73 -1.63 -5.23
N ASP A 492 2.33 -0.47 -5.02
CA ASP A 492 2.01 0.40 -3.89
C ASP A 492 0.87 1.37 -4.16
N MET A 493 0.80 1.89 -5.39
CA MET A 493 -0.07 2.99 -5.80
C MET A 493 -1.30 2.52 -6.56
N CYS A 494 -1.26 1.36 -7.24
CA CYS A 494 -2.42 0.87 -7.94
C CYS A 494 -3.49 0.35 -6.97
N ALA A 495 -4.68 0.90 -7.08
CA ALA A 495 -5.83 0.46 -6.32
C ALA A 495 -6.44 -0.82 -6.90
N SER A 496 -7.05 -1.66 -6.05
CA SER A 496 -7.76 -2.85 -6.54
C SER A 496 -8.98 -2.41 -7.35
N LEU A 497 -9.53 -3.28 -8.21
CA LEU A 497 -10.76 -2.94 -8.96
C LEU A 497 -11.92 -2.52 -8.04
N TRP A 498 -11.93 -3.04 -6.80
CA TRP A 498 -12.95 -2.74 -5.80
C TRP A 498 -12.71 -1.47 -4.99
N SER A 499 -11.45 -1.04 -4.90
CA SER A 499 -11.05 0.14 -4.14
C SER A 499 -10.67 1.21 -5.15
N GLY A 500 -11.56 2.14 -5.48
CA GLY A 500 -11.29 3.15 -6.51
C GLY A 500 -10.09 4.07 -6.26
N SER A 501 -9.40 3.98 -5.12
CA SER A 501 -8.10 4.65 -4.91
C SER A 501 -7.24 3.94 -3.88
N ARG A 502 -5.91 4.06 -4.04
CA ARG A 502 -4.89 3.64 -3.07
C ARG A 502 -4.02 4.86 -2.76
N ARG A 503 -3.44 4.91 -1.57
CA ARG A 503 -2.81 6.14 -1.06
C ARG A 503 -1.68 6.61 -2.00
N LEU A 504 -1.68 7.89 -2.34
CA LEU A 504 -0.73 8.55 -3.26
C LEU A 504 -0.82 8.11 -4.72
N GLY A 505 -1.62 7.09 -5.03
CA GLY A 505 -1.84 6.60 -6.39
C GLY A 505 -3.13 7.12 -6.99
N THR A 506 -3.12 7.17 -8.31
CA THR A 506 -4.26 7.36 -9.20
C THR A 506 -4.41 6.11 -10.05
N GLU A 507 -5.47 6.02 -10.82
CA GLU A 507 -5.72 4.95 -11.78
C GLU A 507 -4.59 4.87 -12.83
N ARG A 508 -3.91 5.99 -13.06
CA ARG A 508 -2.73 6.10 -13.92
C ARG A 508 -1.51 5.33 -13.40
N ASP A 509 -1.48 4.98 -12.12
CA ASP A 509 -0.39 4.24 -11.50
C ASP A 509 -0.63 2.72 -11.53
N CYS A 510 -1.64 2.27 -12.27
CA CYS A 510 -1.99 0.86 -12.47
C CYS A 510 -1.39 0.20 -13.71
N GLN A 511 -0.48 0.90 -14.38
CA GLN A 511 0.10 0.47 -15.64
C GLN A 511 1.57 0.85 -15.73
N CYS A 512 2.28 0.16 -16.62
CA CYS A 512 3.58 0.59 -17.09
C CYS A 512 3.43 1.29 -18.43
N TYR A 513 4.14 2.39 -18.59
CA TYR A 513 4.17 3.16 -19.83
C TYR A 513 5.33 2.72 -20.72
N ASP A 514 5.15 2.85 -22.03
CA ASP A 514 6.24 2.69 -23.01
C ASP A 514 6.95 4.02 -23.30
N ARG A 515 6.29 5.13 -23.00
CA ARG A 515 6.79 6.50 -23.15
C ARG A 515 6.34 7.31 -21.94
N GLU A 516 7.26 8.09 -21.37
CA GLU A 516 6.96 9.02 -20.26
C GLU A 516 6.04 10.17 -20.71
#